data_AF-A0A1I8IVS7-F1
#
_entry.id   AF-A0A1I8IVS7-F1
#
_cell.length_a   1.000
_cell.length_b   1.000
_cell.length_c   1.000
_cell.angle_alpha   90.00
_cell.angle_beta   90.00
_cell.angle_gamma   90.00
#
_symmetry.space_group_name_H-M   'P 1'
#
loop_
_entity.id
_entity.type
_entity.pdbx_description
1 polymer ?
#
loop_
_entity_poly.entity_id
_entity_poly.type
_entity_poly.pdbx_seq_one_letter_code
_entity_poly.pdbx_strand_id
1 'polypeptide(L)'
;EKFSCLPYIQLEFVIARPLPGLAILGAFGLAIPLSMLFFMEQNISSAMVNCPANKLRKGSAYHLDLLTVALMNGVMSCFGLPWVHGALPALAAAPLADLEERIDLGQHVHQSVVRVRETRITGVVSNVLIGLSLLMCPVPLSFIPVPVLDGLFVCMAITALFDNQLFERILLLFTE
;
A
#
# COMPACT_ATOMS: atom_id res chain seq x y z
N GLU A 1 7.32 -23.14 8.39
CA GLU A 1 7.84 -22.62 9.66
C GLU A 1 6.74 -22.45 10.68
N LYS A 2 7.03 -22.68 11.97
CA LYS A 2 6.08 -22.39 13.06
C LYS A 2 6.07 -20.87 13.32
N PHE A 3 4.90 -20.24 13.22
CA PHE A 3 4.66 -18.89 13.70
C PHE A 3 4.77 -18.88 15.24
N SER A 4 5.99 -18.81 15.78
CA SER A 4 6.21 -18.53 17.19
C SER A 4 6.02 -17.01 17.40
N CYS A 5 4.79 -16.62 17.72
CA CYS A 5 4.44 -15.23 18.07
C CYS A 5 5.18 -14.87 19.37
N LEU A 6 6.22 -14.03 19.27
CA LEU A 6 7.03 -13.58 20.42
C LEU A 6 6.16 -12.75 21.37
N PRO A 7 6.12 -13.06 22.68
CA PRO A 7 5.23 -12.40 23.61
C PRO A 7 5.92 -11.19 24.24
N TYR A 8 6.26 -10.15 23.48
CA TYR A 8 6.59 -8.85 24.08
C TYR A 8 6.70 -7.76 23.02
N ILE A 9 5.70 -6.88 22.94
CA ILE A 9 5.86 -5.55 22.35
C ILE A 9 6.64 -4.73 23.38
N GLN A 10 7.96 -4.82 23.34
CA GLN A 10 8.82 -3.90 24.09
C GLN A 10 8.83 -2.57 23.33
N LEU A 11 7.93 -1.65 23.71
CA LEU A 11 7.98 -0.26 23.28
C LEU A 11 9.17 0.41 23.97
N GLU A 12 10.36 0.18 23.42
CA GLU A 12 11.58 0.83 23.89
C GLU A 12 11.69 2.22 23.23
N PHE A 13 11.76 3.27 24.04
CA PHE A 13 12.03 4.62 23.53
C PHE A 13 13.48 4.70 23.04
N VAL A 14 13.69 4.57 21.73
CA VAL A 14 15.02 4.49 21.10
C VAL A 14 15.81 5.81 21.21
N ILE A 15 15.12 6.94 21.41
CA ILE A 15 15.71 8.28 21.43
C ILE A 15 16.71 8.50 22.60
N ALA A 16 16.64 7.70 23.67
CA ALA A 16 17.44 7.92 24.89
C ALA A 16 18.83 7.27 24.87
N ARG A 17 19.23 6.54 23.81
CA ARG A 17 20.54 5.87 23.77
C ARG A 17 21.64 6.82 23.29
N PRO A 18 22.75 6.95 24.04
CA PRO A 18 23.88 7.76 23.58
C PRO A 18 24.52 7.10 22.35
N LEU A 19 24.39 7.73 21.19
CA LEU A 19 25.01 7.28 19.94
C LEU A 19 26.26 8.13 19.62
N PRO A 20 27.30 7.54 19.01
CA PRO A 20 28.45 8.30 18.52
C PRO A 20 28.02 9.30 17.43
N GLY A 21 28.58 10.51 17.44
CA GLY A 21 28.21 11.58 16.50
C GLY A 21 28.39 11.21 15.02
N LEU A 22 29.32 10.31 14.71
CA LEU A 22 29.51 9.77 13.36
C LEU A 22 28.28 8.98 12.87
N ALA A 23 27.64 8.21 13.75
CA ALA A 23 26.44 7.45 13.41
C ALA A 23 25.23 8.37 13.17
N ILE A 24 25.15 9.48 13.90
CA ILE A 24 24.12 10.50 13.70
C ILE A 24 24.28 11.13 12.32
N LEU A 25 25.50 11.51 11.92
CA LEU A 25 25.78 12.05 10.59
C LEU A 25 25.47 11.04 9.49
N GLY A 26 25.82 9.76 9.69
CA GLY A 26 25.47 8.68 8.76
C GLY A 26 23.95 8.50 8.60
N ALA A 27 23.20 8.59 9.70
CA ALA A 27 21.74 8.50 9.68
C ALA A 27 21.10 9.67 8.93
N PHE A 28 21.62 10.90 9.06
CA PHE A 28 21.16 12.03 8.25
C PHE A 28 21.40 11.81 6.75
N GLY A 29 22.54 11.22 6.38
CA GLY A 29 22.83 10.86 4.99
C GLY A 29 21.81 9.88 4.41
N LEU A 30 21.39 8.88 5.19
CA LEU A 30 20.36 7.91 4.77
C LEU A 30 18.92 8.48 4.84
N ALA A 31 18.67 9.46 5.70
CA ALA A 31 17.36 10.07 5.86
C ALA A 31 16.92 10.88 4.62
N ILE A 32 17.86 11.52 3.91
CA ILE A 32 17.57 12.32 2.71
C ILE A 32 16.96 11.47 1.57
N PRO A 33 17.63 10.40 1.07
CA PRO A 33 17.06 9.58 0.00
C PRO A 33 15.79 8.86 0.46
N LEU A 34 15.71 8.46 1.74
CA LEU A 34 14.51 7.85 2.30
C LEU A 34 13.32 8.84 2.25
N SER A 35 13.51 10.08 2.70
CA SER A 35 12.46 11.11 2.63
C SER A 35 12.02 11.40 1.19
N MET A 36 12.95 11.36 0.23
CA MET A 36 12.62 11.56 -1.19
C MET A 36 11.80 10.39 -1.75
N LEU A 37 12.12 9.15 -1.35
CA LEU A 37 11.35 7.97 -1.73
C LEU A 37 9.90 8.05 -1.22
N PHE A 38 9.70 8.39 0.06
CA PHE A 38 8.36 8.58 0.63
C PHE A 38 7.55 9.65 -0.11
N PHE A 39 8.19 10.78 -0.44
CA PHE A 39 7.54 11.85 -1.19
C PHE A 39 7.08 11.38 -2.57
N MET A 40 7.93 10.64 -3.29
CA MET A 40 7.60 10.10 -4.61
C MET A 40 6.50 9.06 -4.53
N GLU A 41 6.56 8.12 -3.58
CA GLU A 41 5.52 7.10 -3.41
C GLU A 41 4.16 7.72 -3.10
N GLN A 42 4.11 8.73 -2.22
CA GLN A 42 2.86 9.40 -1.89
C GLN A 42 2.28 10.15 -3.09
N ASN A 43 3.12 10.83 -3.86
CA ASN A 43 2.68 11.57 -5.04
C ASN A 43 2.23 10.65 -6.17
N ILE A 44 2.92 9.52 -6.39
CA ILE A 44 2.52 8.53 -7.40
C ILE A 44 1.21 7.88 -6.98
N SER A 45 1.08 7.46 -5.72
CA SER A 45 -0.15 6.85 -5.19
C SER A 45 -1.35 7.79 -5.34
N SER A 46 -1.21 9.03 -4.86
CA SER A 46 -2.27 10.02 -4.98
C SER A 46 -2.57 10.41 -6.43
N ALA A 47 -1.58 10.48 -7.32
CA ALA A 47 -1.81 10.70 -8.75
C ALA A 47 -2.57 9.54 -9.41
N MET A 48 -2.24 8.29 -9.09
CA MET A 48 -2.94 7.11 -9.61
C MET A 48 -4.40 7.03 -9.12
N VAL A 49 -4.66 7.37 -7.85
CA VAL A 49 -6.04 7.46 -7.32
C VAL A 49 -6.82 8.55 -8.05
N ASN A 50 -6.19 9.70 -8.27
CA ASN A 50 -6.79 10.87 -8.90
C ASN A 50 -6.81 10.81 -10.44
N CYS A 51 -6.48 9.66 -11.04
CA CYS A 51 -6.61 9.47 -12.48
C CYS A 51 -8.04 9.81 -12.93
N PRO A 52 -8.24 10.60 -14.02
CA PRO A 52 -9.58 10.98 -14.48
C PRO A 52 -10.44 9.78 -14.87
N ALA A 53 -9.82 8.65 -15.21
CA ALA A 53 -10.48 7.37 -15.42
C ALA A 53 -11.26 6.88 -14.17
N ASN A 54 -10.83 7.26 -12.97
CA ASN A 54 -11.38 6.81 -11.69
C ASN A 54 -12.64 7.59 -11.23
N LYS A 55 -13.00 8.67 -11.94
CA LYS A 55 -14.23 9.49 -11.75
C LYS A 55 -14.58 9.78 -10.28
N LEU A 56 -13.58 10.17 -9.49
CA LEU A 56 -13.77 10.47 -8.06
C LEU A 56 -14.65 11.71 -7.83
N ARG A 57 -15.41 11.69 -6.73
CA ARG A 57 -16.36 12.77 -6.37
C ARG A 57 -15.72 13.81 -5.46
N LYS A 58 -14.71 13.44 -4.67
CA LYS A 58 -14.00 14.34 -3.75
C LYS A 58 -12.73 14.92 -4.39
N GLY A 59 -12.40 16.15 -3.99
CA GLY A 59 -11.18 16.83 -4.43
C GLY A 59 -9.91 16.19 -3.87
N SER A 60 -8.78 16.40 -4.55
CA SER A 60 -7.47 15.88 -4.17
C SER A 60 -6.87 16.68 -3.00
N ALA A 61 -6.16 16.00 -2.10
CA ALA A 61 -5.61 16.59 -0.89
C ALA A 61 -4.14 16.16 -0.63
N TYR A 62 -3.27 16.36 -1.62
CA TYR A 62 -1.86 15.91 -1.61
C TYR A 62 -1.07 16.35 -0.37
N HIS A 63 -1.18 17.63 0.02
CA HIS A 63 -0.39 18.16 1.14
C HIS A 63 -0.84 17.64 2.51
N LEU A 64 -2.16 17.47 2.69
CA LEU A 64 -2.70 16.93 3.96
C LEU A 64 -2.33 15.45 4.13
N ASP A 65 -2.26 14.72 3.02
CA ASP A 65 -1.86 13.32 3.00
C ASP A 65 -0.39 13.17 3.40
N LEU A 66 0.50 13.98 2.80
CA LEU A 66 1.93 14.00 3.15
C LEU A 66 2.17 14.39 4.62
N LEU A 67 1.44 15.38 5.13
CA LEU A 67 1.52 15.78 6.55
C LEU A 67 1.09 14.65 7.49
N THR A 68 0.03 13.93 7.14
CA THR A 68 -0.50 12.83 7.96
C THR A 68 0.48 11.67 8.03
N VAL A 69 1.07 11.27 6.89
CA VAL A 69 2.08 10.21 6.81
C VAL A 69 3.34 10.60 7.58
N ALA A 70 3.81 11.85 7.45
CA ALA A 70 4.96 12.34 8.19
C ALA A 70 4.73 12.31 9.71
N LEU A 71 3.55 12.71 10.18
CA LEU A 71 3.19 12.68 11.59
C LEU A 71 3.11 11.24 12.12
N MET A 72 2.49 10.33 11.38
CA MET A 72 2.39 8.91 11.76
C MET A 72 3.77 8.24 11.84
N ASN A 73 4.64 8.45 10.85
CA ASN A 73 5.99 7.89 10.84
C ASN A 73 6.89 8.54 11.89
N GLY A 74 6.70 9.81 12.20
CA GLY A 74 7.37 10.47 13.33
C GLY A 74 7.07 9.77 14.67
N VAL A 75 5.79 9.45 14.91
CA VAL A 75 5.37 8.72 16.12
C VAL A 75 5.94 7.31 16.13
N MET A 76 5.89 6.57 15.02
CA MET A 76 6.46 5.21 14.93
C MET A 76 7.98 5.20 15.17
N SER A 77 8.69 6.21 14.66
CA SER A 77 10.13 6.39 14.86
C SER A 77 10.50 6.57 16.33
N CYS A 78 9.71 7.32 17.11
CA CYS A 78 9.91 7.47 18.55
C CYS A 78 9.84 6.13 19.30
N PHE A 79 9.01 5.21 18.81
CA PHE A 79 8.75 3.90 19.41
C PHE A 79 9.57 2.75 18.79
N GLY A 80 10.45 3.05 17.82
CA GLY A 80 11.25 2.03 17.12
C GLY A 80 10.43 1.06 16.27
N LEU A 81 9.18 1.42 15.94
CA LEU A 81 8.29 0.61 15.10
C LEU A 81 8.60 0.83 13.62
N PRO A 82 8.34 -0.18 12.76
CA PRO A 82 8.51 -0.02 11.32
C PRO A 82 7.62 1.10 10.79
N TRP A 83 8.16 1.89 9.86
CA TRP A 83 7.43 3.01 9.25
C TRP A 83 6.37 2.48 8.27
N VAL A 84 5.21 3.12 8.28
CA VAL A 84 4.08 2.76 7.42
C VAL A 84 4.08 3.66 6.18
N HIS A 85 3.84 3.03 5.04
CA HIS A 85 3.77 3.69 3.74
C HIS A 85 2.39 3.45 3.14
N GLY A 86 1.94 4.34 2.26
CA GLY A 86 0.69 4.17 1.53
C GLY A 86 0.78 2.96 0.61
N ALA A 87 -0.17 2.04 0.71
CA ALA A 87 -0.27 0.91 -0.22
C ALA A 87 -0.58 1.42 -1.63
N LEU A 88 -0.03 0.74 -2.65
CA LEU A 88 -0.31 1.07 -4.04
C LEU A 88 -1.83 1.00 -4.32
N PRO A 89 -2.42 2.09 -4.85
CA PRO A 89 -3.85 2.20 -5.10
C PRO A 89 -4.43 1.09 -5.97
N ALA A 90 -3.67 0.57 -6.93
CA ALA A 90 -4.13 -0.51 -7.79
C ALA A 90 -4.57 -1.75 -6.98
N LEU A 91 -3.86 -2.07 -5.90
CA LEU A 91 -4.16 -3.23 -5.07
C LEU A 91 -5.28 -2.96 -4.06
N ALA A 92 -5.34 -1.73 -3.52
CA ALA A 92 -6.31 -1.37 -2.49
C ALA A 92 -7.66 -0.89 -3.05
N ALA A 93 -7.67 -0.25 -4.22
CA ALA A 93 -8.86 0.35 -4.83
C ALA A 93 -9.54 -0.56 -5.86
N ALA A 94 -8.83 -1.51 -6.49
CA ALA A 94 -9.44 -2.43 -7.45
C ALA A 94 -10.63 -3.24 -6.89
N PRO A 95 -10.59 -3.78 -5.66
CA PRO A 95 -11.74 -4.49 -5.08
C PRO A 95 -12.95 -3.60 -4.77
N LEU A 96 -12.76 -2.27 -4.78
CA LEU A 96 -13.79 -1.25 -4.48
C LEU A 96 -14.32 -0.56 -5.74
N ALA A 97 -13.73 -0.86 -6.90
CA ALA A 97 -14.12 -0.33 -8.19
C ALA A 97 -15.17 -1.23 -8.82
N ASP A 98 -16.37 -0.68 -9.10
CA ASP A 98 -17.34 -1.36 -9.95
C ASP A 98 -16.87 -1.20 -11.40
N LEU A 99 -16.33 -2.28 -11.95
CA LEU A 99 -15.93 -2.37 -13.36
C LEU A 99 -17.17 -2.65 -14.21
N GLU A 100 -17.43 -1.82 -15.20
CA GLU A 100 -18.45 -2.12 -16.21
C GLU A 100 -17.76 -2.28 -17.56
N GLU A 101 -17.95 -3.45 -18.17
CA GLU A 101 -17.56 -3.70 -19.56
C GLU A 101 -18.50 -2.90 -20.48
N ARG A 102 -18.00 -1.80 -21.03
CA ARG A 102 -18.65 -1.13 -22.15
C ARG A 102 -18.15 -1.82 -23.41
N ILE A 103 -19.03 -2.62 -24.02
CA ILE A 103 -18.81 -3.19 -25.35
C ILE A 103 -19.20 -2.10 -26.35
N ASP A 104 -18.23 -1.32 -26.82
CA ASP A 104 -18.48 -0.45 -27.97
C ASP A 104 -18.64 -1.33 -29.22
N LEU A 105 -19.69 -1.06 -30.01
CA LEU A 105 -19.99 -1.79 -31.24
C LEU A 105 -18.81 -1.70 -32.22
N GLY A 106 -18.00 -2.76 -32.27
CA GLY A 106 -16.96 -2.94 -33.28
C GLY A 106 -15.58 -2.49 -32.81
N GLN A 107 -14.91 -3.40 -32.09
CA GLN A 107 -13.46 -3.48 -31.89
C GLN A 107 -12.89 -2.52 -30.84
N HIS A 108 -12.29 -3.12 -29.79
CA HIS A 108 -11.73 -2.57 -28.54
C HIS A 108 -12.72 -2.53 -27.35
N VAL A 109 -12.66 -3.57 -26.51
CA VAL A 109 -13.35 -3.64 -25.22
C VAL A 109 -12.57 -2.78 -24.24
N HIS A 110 -13.05 -1.56 -23.96
CA HIS A 110 -12.49 -0.73 -22.89
C HIS A 110 -13.24 -1.01 -21.58
N GLN A 111 -12.56 -1.62 -20.61
CA GLN A 111 -13.06 -1.68 -19.23
C GLN A 111 -13.00 -0.27 -18.64
N SER A 112 -14.14 0.43 -18.64
CA SER A 112 -14.23 1.76 -18.05
C SER A 112 -14.72 1.63 -16.62
N VAL A 113 -13.95 2.14 -15.65
CA VAL A 113 -14.38 2.24 -14.26
C VAL A 113 -15.61 3.17 -14.21
N VAL A 114 -16.77 2.62 -13.88
CA VAL A 114 -18.02 3.40 -13.88
C VAL A 114 -18.15 4.19 -12.60
N ARG A 115 -17.75 3.58 -11.49
CA ARG A 115 -17.77 4.22 -10.18
C ARG A 115 -16.86 3.49 -9.20
N VAL A 116 -16.03 4.24 -8.48
CA VAL A 116 -15.33 3.72 -7.30
C VAL A 116 -16.10 4.06 -6.05
N ARG A 117 -16.31 3.06 -5.19
CA ARG A 117 -16.90 3.28 -3.86
C ARG A 117 -15.85 3.90 -2.95
N GLU A 118 -15.97 5.21 -2.71
CA GLU A 118 -15.15 5.93 -1.74
C GLU A 118 -15.55 5.57 -0.29
N THR A 119 -15.04 4.46 0.24
CA THR A 119 -15.35 4.01 1.61
C THR A 119 -14.22 4.35 2.58
N ARG A 120 -14.49 5.24 3.56
CA ARG A 120 -13.56 5.53 4.66
C ARG A 120 -13.53 4.41 5.71
N ILE A 121 -14.63 3.67 5.83
CA ILE A 121 -14.84 2.65 6.87
C ILE A 121 -14.02 1.40 6.61
N THR A 122 -13.82 1.01 5.34
CA THR A 122 -13.08 -0.22 5.00
C THR A 122 -11.62 -0.15 5.46
N GLY A 123 -10.96 1.00 5.30
CA GLY A 123 -9.60 1.22 5.80
C GLY A 123 -9.50 1.16 7.33
N VAL A 124 -10.44 1.79 8.03
CA VAL A 124 -10.48 1.76 9.51
C VAL A 124 -10.75 0.34 10.02
N VAL A 125 -11.73 -0.35 9.44
CA VAL A 125 -12.06 -1.74 9.81
C VAL A 125 -10.89 -2.67 9.53
N SER A 126 -10.22 -2.53 8.38
CA SER A 126 -9.03 -3.33 8.07
C SER A 126 -7.92 -3.13 9.10
N ASN A 127 -7.58 -1.88 9.44
CA ASN A 127 -6.55 -1.59 10.46
C ASN A 127 -6.94 -2.11 11.85
N VAL A 128 -8.23 -2.01 12.22
CA VAL A 128 -8.75 -2.57 13.48
C VAL A 128 -8.67 -4.10 13.49
N LEU A 129 -9.01 -4.76 12.37
CA LEU A 129 -8.90 -6.22 12.23
C LEU A 129 -7.44 -6.69 12.25
N ILE A 130 -6.51 -5.94 11.65
CA ILE A 130 -5.08 -6.21 11.73
C ILE A 130 -4.62 -6.11 13.18
N GLY A 131 -5.02 -5.05 13.91
CA GLY A 131 -4.74 -4.92 15.35
C GLY A 131 -5.34 -6.05 16.19
N LEU A 132 -6.57 -6.45 15.90
CA LEU A 132 -7.26 -7.56 16.57
C LEU A 132 -6.59 -8.91 16.26
N SER A 133 -6.03 -9.08 15.06
CA SER A 133 -5.35 -10.32 14.66
C SER A 133 -4.11 -10.62 15.52
N LEU A 134 -3.44 -9.60 16.06
CA LEU A 134 -2.34 -9.76 17.01
C LEU A 134 -2.80 -10.44 18.31
N LEU A 135 -4.03 -10.16 18.79
CA LEU A 135 -4.60 -10.80 19.98
C LEU A 135 -5.07 -12.24 19.69
N MET A 136 -5.40 -12.54 18.44
CA MET A 136 -5.84 -13.86 17.98
C MET A 136 -4.71 -14.70 17.35
N CYS A 137 -3.45 -14.25 17.43
CA CYS A 137 -2.28 -14.89 16.78
C CYS A 137 -2.10 -16.40 17.05
N PRO A 138 -2.36 -16.96 18.25
CA PRO A 138 -1.97 -18.35 18.51
C PRO A 138 -2.90 -19.44 17.94
N VAL A 139 -4.16 -19.16 17.55
CA VAL A 139 -5.13 -20.24 17.24
C VAL A 139 -5.69 -20.18 15.80
N PRO A 140 -6.42 -19.13 15.36
CA PRO A 140 -7.01 -19.09 14.01
C PRO A 140 -6.00 -18.86 12.86
N LEU A 141 -4.97 -18.03 13.05
CA LEU A 141 -4.07 -17.64 11.95
C LEU A 141 -3.17 -18.79 11.46
N SER A 142 -2.87 -19.76 12.31
CA SER A 142 -2.05 -20.92 11.95
C SER A 142 -2.78 -21.94 11.06
N PHE A 143 -4.10 -21.82 10.87
CA PHE A 143 -4.86 -22.69 9.97
C PHE A 143 -4.73 -22.29 8.50
N ILE A 144 -4.23 -21.08 8.21
CA ILE A 144 -4.07 -20.59 6.85
C ILE A 144 -2.75 -21.14 6.29
N PRO A 145 -2.77 -22.02 5.29
CA PRO A 145 -1.54 -22.56 4.71
C PRO A 145 -0.83 -21.47 3.90
N VAL A 146 0.48 -21.29 4.15
CA VAL A 146 1.34 -20.32 3.44
C VAL A 146 1.20 -20.38 1.90
N PRO A 147 1.10 -21.57 1.26
CA PRO A 147 0.90 -21.66 -0.19
C PRO A 147 -0.32 -20.92 -0.74
N VAL A 148 -1.38 -20.73 0.05
CA VAL A 148 -2.57 -19.99 -0.38
C VAL A 148 -2.30 -18.49 -0.42
N LEU A 149 -1.50 -17.98 0.53
CA LEU A 149 -1.08 -16.57 0.52
C LEU A 149 -0.16 -16.30 -0.68
N ASP A 150 0.76 -17.21 -0.97
CA ASP A 150 1.63 -17.10 -2.14
C ASP A 150 0.81 -17.09 -3.45
N GLY A 151 -0.20 -17.96 -3.56
CA GLY A 151 -1.13 -17.97 -4.68
C GLY A 151 -1.92 -16.66 -4.83
N LEU A 152 -2.36 -16.07 -3.71
CA LEU A 152 -3.03 -14.76 -3.70
C LEU A 152 -2.10 -13.65 -4.18
N PHE A 153 -0.84 -13.63 -3.73
CA PHE A 153 0.16 -12.65 -4.17
C PHE A 153 0.43 -12.76 -5.67
N VAL A 154 0.56 -13.98 -6.20
CA VAL A 154 0.75 -14.21 -7.64
C VAL A 154 -0.47 -13.73 -8.43
N CYS A 155 -1.68 -14.03 -7.96
CA CYS A 155 -2.91 -13.56 -8.62
C CYS A 155 -2.98 -12.03 -8.66
N MET A 156 -2.70 -11.35 -7.54
CA MET A 156 -2.65 -9.88 -7.48
C MET A 156 -1.59 -9.29 -8.42
N ALA A 157 -0.40 -9.91 -8.49
CA ALA A 157 0.67 -9.46 -9.38
C ALA A 157 0.28 -9.59 -10.86
N ILE A 158 -0.33 -10.71 -11.25
CA ILE A 158 -0.77 -10.96 -12.63
C ILE A 158 -1.88 -9.97 -13.03
N THR A 159 -2.89 -9.77 -12.18
CA THR A 159 -3.96 -8.80 -12.46
C THR A 159 -3.42 -7.37 -12.61
N ALA A 160 -2.47 -6.97 -11.76
CA ALA A 160 -1.83 -5.66 -11.86
C ALA A 160 -0.97 -5.47 -13.13
N LEU A 161 -0.42 -6.55 -13.70
CA LEU A 161 0.33 -6.50 -14.95
C LEU A 161 -0.60 -6.32 -16.17
N PHE A 162 -1.71 -7.06 -16.23
CA PHE A 162 -2.65 -6.96 -17.35
C PHE A 162 -3.40 -5.62 -17.40
N ASP A 163 -3.58 -4.97 -16.25
CA ASP A 163 -4.23 -3.65 -16.16
C ASP A 163 -3.25 -2.47 -16.46
N ASN A 164 -2.05 -2.76 -16.97
CA ASN A 164 -1.04 -1.76 -17.27
C ASN A 164 -0.87 -1.54 -18.78
N GLN A 165 -1.14 -0.32 -19.24
CA GLN A 165 -0.96 0.11 -20.64
C GLN A 165 0.47 -0.11 -21.17
N LEU A 166 1.49 0.01 -20.31
CA LEU A 166 2.87 -0.25 -20.72
C LEU A 166 3.09 -1.73 -21.03
N PHE A 167 2.48 -2.62 -20.24
CA PHE A 167 2.57 -4.06 -20.48
C PHE A 167 1.85 -4.45 -21.77
N GLU A 168 0.67 -3.88 -22.04
CA GLU A 168 -0.05 -4.05 -23.30
C GLU A 168 0.81 -3.64 -24.51
N ARG A 169 1.49 -2.49 -24.43
CA ARG A 169 2.40 -2.03 -25.50
C ARG A 169 3.62 -2.93 -25.69
N ILE A 170 4.18 -3.45 -24.61
CA ILE A 170 5.28 -4.42 -24.68
C ILE A 170 4.81 -5.72 -25.33
N LEU A 171 3.61 -6.19 -24.98
CA LEU A 171 3.03 -7.41 -25.53
C LEU A 171 2.77 -7.31 -27.03
N LEU A 172 2.31 -6.14 -27.51
CA LEU A 172 2.11 -5.87 -28.93
C LEU A 172 3.41 -6.04 -29.73
N LEU A 173 4.56 -5.63 -29.18
CA LEU A 173 5.88 -5.79 -29.82
C LEU A 173 6.30 -7.26 -30.03
N PHE A 174 5.73 -8.20 -29.25
CA PHE A 174 6.01 -9.64 -29.41
C PHE A 174 4.93 -10.39 -30.18
N THR A 175 3.76 -9.79 -30.38
CA THR A 175 2.61 -10.40 -31.07
C THR A 175 2.60 -10.06 -32.57
N GLU A 176 3.18 -8.92 -32.96
CA GLU A 176 3.64 -8.67 -34.35
C GLU A 176 4.97 -9.37 -34.64
#